data_AF-A0AAD4I445-F1
#
_entry.id   AF-A0AAD4I445-F1
#
_cell.length_a   1.000
_cell.length_b   1.000
_cell.length_c   1.000
_cell.angle_alpha   90.00
_cell.angle_beta   90.00
_cell.angle_gamma   90.00
#
_symmetry.space_group_name_H-M   'P 1'
#
loop_
_entity.id
_entity.type
_entity.pdbx_description
1 polymer ?
#
loop_
_entity_poly.entity_id
_entity_poly.type
_entity_poly.pdbx_seq_one_letter_code
_entity_poly.pdbx_strand_id
1 'polypeptide(L)'
;MSNVLAATYPGLISAVSLYSGVPAGCFVSASGAAAAWNNTCSGGQFISTAQHWGDVVRGMYPGYNGTRPRMQFWHGSVDGTLSPKNYDEILKQWTNVFGVSTTATSSKKDTLEKNYRTDDFGPSAEGIWAVGVGHSVPSHLRVSEAWFGL
;
A
#
# COMPACT_ATOMS: atom_id res chain seq x y z
N MET A 1 -7.65 -5.81 1.43
CA MET A 1 -8.45 -5.75 0.18
C MET A 1 -8.32 -4.41 -0.56
N SER A 2 -8.08 -3.28 0.12
CA SER A 2 -8.08 -1.93 -0.49
C SER A 2 -7.19 -1.76 -1.72
N ASN A 3 -5.97 -2.33 -1.71
CA ASN A 3 -5.07 -2.31 -2.88
C ASN A 3 -5.68 -2.97 -4.12
N VAL A 4 -6.42 -4.07 -3.95
CA VAL A 4 -7.08 -4.77 -5.07
C VAL A 4 -8.19 -3.90 -5.65
N LEU A 5 -9.03 -3.27 -4.81
CA LEU A 5 -10.08 -2.37 -5.29
C LEU A 5 -9.51 -1.15 -6.02
N ALA A 6 -8.41 -0.58 -5.54
CA ALA A 6 -7.70 0.49 -6.22
C ALA A 6 -7.12 0.07 -7.59
N ALA A 7 -6.76 -1.21 -7.75
CA ALA A 7 -6.22 -1.74 -9.00
C ALA A 7 -7.33 -2.07 -10.02
N THR A 8 -8.43 -2.70 -9.57
CA THR A 8 -9.51 -3.24 -10.42
C THR A 8 -10.66 -2.28 -10.67
N TYR A 9 -10.98 -1.38 -9.73
CA TYR A 9 -12.05 -0.39 -9.85
C TYR A 9 -11.56 1.06 -9.61
N PRO A 10 -10.45 1.48 -10.25
CA PRO A 10 -9.82 2.77 -9.99
C PRO A 10 -10.72 3.99 -10.24
N GLY A 11 -11.64 3.93 -11.21
CA GLY A 11 -12.53 5.04 -11.53
C GLY A 11 -13.65 5.29 -10.50
N LEU A 12 -13.85 4.39 -9.53
CA LEU A 12 -14.90 4.51 -8.51
C LEU A 12 -14.40 5.09 -7.18
N ILE A 13 -13.08 5.21 -7.02
CA ILE A 13 -12.45 5.51 -5.73
C ILE A 13 -11.53 6.71 -5.93
N SER A 14 -11.70 7.76 -5.11
CA SER A 14 -10.87 8.97 -5.19
C SER A 14 -9.57 8.84 -4.39
N ALA A 15 -9.64 8.16 -3.23
CA ALA A 15 -8.50 7.93 -2.35
C ALA A 15 -8.70 6.66 -1.52
N VAL A 16 -7.60 6.03 -1.14
CA VAL A 16 -7.55 4.85 -0.27
C VAL A 16 -6.60 5.14 0.89
N SER A 17 -7.01 4.77 2.09
CA SER A 17 -6.13 4.61 3.24
C SER A 17 -6.22 3.15 3.69
N LEU A 18 -5.08 2.46 3.70
CA LEU A 18 -5.00 1.04 4.05
C LEU A 18 -4.09 0.83 5.26
N TYR A 19 -4.49 -0.08 6.15
CA TYR A 19 -3.81 -0.37 7.40
C TYR A 19 -3.32 -1.81 7.41
N SER A 20 -2.00 -1.99 7.55
CA SER A 20 -1.30 -3.28 7.61
C SER A 20 -1.71 -4.23 6.47
N GLY A 21 -1.36 -3.88 5.23
CA GLY A 21 -1.77 -4.61 4.04
C GLY A 21 -0.64 -5.35 3.32
N VAL A 22 -0.95 -5.83 2.11
CA VAL A 22 0.01 -6.37 1.13
C VAL A 22 -0.25 -5.73 -0.22
N PRO A 23 0.72 -5.73 -1.16
CA PRO A 23 0.51 -5.25 -2.53
C PRO A 23 -0.69 -5.94 -3.20
N ALA A 24 -1.36 -5.24 -4.12
CA ALA A 24 -2.33 -5.85 -5.01
C ALA A 24 -1.66 -7.02 -5.76
N GLY A 25 -2.30 -8.18 -5.75
CA GLY A 25 -1.80 -9.39 -6.42
C GLY A 25 -0.79 -10.20 -5.61
N CYS A 26 -0.31 -9.70 -4.48
CA CYS A 26 0.65 -10.45 -3.65
C CYS A 26 0.05 -11.75 -3.11
N PHE A 27 -1.26 -11.76 -2.79
CA PHE A 27 -2.01 -12.95 -2.36
C PHE A 27 -2.58 -13.78 -3.52
N VAL A 28 -2.09 -13.60 -4.76
CA VAL A 28 -2.56 -14.42 -5.88
C VAL A 28 -2.40 -15.91 -5.56
N SER A 29 -3.45 -16.69 -5.85
CA SER A 29 -3.49 -18.13 -5.63
C SER A 29 -3.01 -18.86 -6.87
N ALA A 30 -1.94 -19.65 -6.74
CA ALA A 30 -1.42 -20.45 -7.85
C ALA A 30 -2.42 -21.52 -8.33
N SER A 31 -3.33 -21.97 -7.45
CA SER A 31 -4.39 -22.93 -7.77
C SER A 31 -5.69 -22.26 -8.25
N GLY A 32 -5.74 -20.92 -8.31
CA GLY A 32 -6.97 -20.18 -8.62
C GLY A 32 -8.02 -20.19 -7.51
N ALA A 33 -7.69 -20.71 -6.32
CA ALA A 33 -8.62 -20.75 -5.20
C ALA A 33 -9.00 -19.34 -4.71
N ALA A 34 -10.28 -19.13 -4.44
CA ALA A 34 -10.79 -17.91 -3.81
C ALA A 34 -10.39 -17.83 -2.34
N ALA A 35 -10.16 -16.61 -1.84
CA ALA A 35 -9.80 -16.33 -0.43
C ALA A 35 -8.59 -17.14 0.08
N ALA A 36 -7.68 -17.53 -0.80
CA ALA A 36 -6.51 -18.30 -0.43
C ALA A 36 -5.46 -17.45 0.31
N TRP A 37 -4.87 -18.04 1.34
CA TRP A 37 -3.72 -17.46 2.03
C TRP A 37 -2.43 -17.78 1.27
N ASN A 38 -1.58 -16.76 1.07
CA ASN A 38 -0.28 -16.93 0.42
C ASN A 38 0.86 -16.67 1.43
N ASN A 39 1.48 -17.75 1.92
CA ASN A 39 2.56 -17.68 2.92
C ASN A 39 3.81 -16.95 2.43
N THR A 40 4.12 -17.05 1.12
CA THR A 40 5.26 -16.34 0.53
C THR A 40 5.05 -14.83 0.62
N CYS A 41 3.82 -14.36 0.36
CA CYS A 41 3.47 -12.96 0.51
C CYS A 41 3.36 -12.54 1.97
N SER A 42 2.58 -13.25 2.80
CA SER A 42 2.38 -12.86 4.20
C SER A 42 3.69 -12.85 4.99
N GLY A 43 4.61 -13.78 4.67
CA GLY A 43 5.95 -13.86 5.25
C GLY A 43 6.95 -12.84 4.70
N GLY A 44 6.55 -11.96 3.77
CA GLY A 44 7.42 -10.93 3.19
C GLY A 44 8.56 -11.51 2.35
N GLN A 45 8.36 -12.68 1.75
CA GLN A 45 9.34 -13.35 0.90
C GLN A 45 9.13 -13.01 -0.58
N PHE A 46 7.96 -12.50 -0.95
CA PHE A 46 7.71 -12.01 -2.29
C PHE A 46 8.23 -10.56 -2.44
N ILE A 47 9.53 -10.45 -2.69
CA ILE A 47 10.22 -9.17 -2.94
C ILE A 47 10.41 -9.03 -4.45
N SER A 48 9.92 -7.93 -5.03
CA SER A 48 10.02 -7.70 -6.48
C SER A 48 10.43 -6.26 -6.82
N THR A 49 10.52 -6.00 -8.12
CA THR A 49 10.81 -4.66 -8.65
C THR A 49 9.54 -3.81 -8.68
N ALA A 50 9.71 -2.49 -8.63
CA ALA A 50 8.61 -1.54 -8.79
C ALA A 50 7.89 -1.73 -10.14
N GLN A 51 8.65 -2.03 -11.20
CA GLN A 51 8.09 -2.33 -12.52
C GLN A 51 7.16 -3.53 -12.49
N HIS A 52 7.59 -4.65 -11.89
CA HIS A 52 6.76 -5.85 -11.77
C HIS A 52 5.46 -5.56 -11.03
N TRP A 53 5.54 -4.86 -9.89
CA TRP A 53 4.33 -4.55 -9.11
C TRP A 53 3.37 -3.60 -9.82
N GLY A 54 3.89 -2.61 -10.55
CA GLY A 54 3.06 -1.75 -11.38
C GLY A 54 2.41 -2.51 -12.54
N ASP A 55 3.13 -3.46 -13.15
CA ASP A 55 2.59 -4.31 -14.22
C ASP A 55 1.48 -5.22 -13.70
N VAL A 56 1.61 -5.74 -12.48
CA VAL A 56 0.52 -6.47 -11.79
C VAL A 56 -0.73 -5.59 -11.68
N VAL A 57 -0.60 -4.34 -11.22
CA VAL A 57 -1.76 -3.41 -11.10
C VAL A 57 -2.36 -3.08 -12.46
N ARG A 58 -1.54 -2.77 -13.47
CA ARG A 58 -2.01 -2.50 -14.84
C ARG A 58 -2.67 -3.73 -15.46
N GLY A 59 -2.19 -4.93 -15.16
CA GLY A 59 -2.75 -6.21 -15.59
C GLY A 59 -4.10 -6.55 -14.94
N MET A 60 -4.41 -5.98 -13.77
CA MET A 60 -5.71 -6.16 -13.11
C MET A 60 -6.85 -5.39 -13.78
N TYR A 61 -6.55 -4.34 -14.55
CA TYR A 61 -7.52 -3.67 -15.41
C TYR A 61 -6.86 -3.19 -16.70
N PRO A 62 -6.66 -4.09 -17.69
CA PRO A 62 -5.95 -3.78 -18.93
C PRO A 62 -6.63 -2.64 -19.72
N GLY A 63 -5.84 -1.71 -20.24
CA GLY A 63 -6.31 -0.57 -21.04
C GLY A 63 -6.86 0.61 -20.22
N TYR A 64 -6.94 0.50 -18.90
CA TYR A 64 -7.36 1.63 -18.06
C TYR A 64 -6.28 2.72 -18.01
N ASN A 65 -6.58 3.88 -18.60
CA ASN A 65 -5.70 5.05 -18.65
C ASN A 65 -6.28 6.25 -17.88
N GLY A 66 -7.34 6.04 -17.10
CA GLY A 66 -7.94 7.07 -16.26
C GLY A 66 -7.17 7.30 -14.95
N THR A 67 -7.65 8.24 -14.14
CA THR A 67 -7.09 8.53 -12.81
C THR A 67 -7.26 7.33 -11.87
N ARG A 68 -6.25 7.05 -11.05
CA ARG A 68 -6.30 6.03 -9.99
C ARG A 68 -6.42 6.71 -8.63
N PRO A 69 -7.02 6.06 -7.62
CA PRO A 69 -7.16 6.63 -6.29
C PRO A 69 -5.80 6.97 -5.70
N ARG A 70 -5.69 8.09 -4.99
CA ARG A 70 -4.50 8.40 -4.20
C ARG A 70 -4.34 7.39 -3.07
N MET A 71 -3.12 6.95 -2.78
CA MET A 71 -2.85 5.84 -1.86
C MET A 71 -2.13 6.33 -0.59
N GLN A 72 -2.74 6.12 0.57
CA GLN A 72 -2.10 6.22 1.87
C GLN A 72 -1.97 4.80 2.43
N PHE A 73 -0.77 4.40 2.86
CA PHE A 73 -0.53 3.05 3.37
C PHE A 73 0.24 3.07 4.68
N TRP A 74 -0.34 2.38 5.66
CA TRP A 74 0.16 2.28 7.01
C TRP A 74 0.66 0.86 7.28
N HIS A 75 1.82 0.72 7.91
CA HIS A 75 2.30 -0.60 8.31
C HIS A 75 3.11 -0.54 9.61
N GLY A 76 2.93 -1.57 10.44
CA GLY A 76 3.61 -1.71 11.72
C GLY A 76 4.96 -2.39 11.57
N SER A 77 6.00 -1.89 12.24
CA SER A 77 7.35 -2.43 12.11
C SER A 77 7.54 -3.80 12.77
N VAL A 78 6.60 -4.25 13.60
CA VAL A 78 6.61 -5.56 14.27
C VAL A 78 5.35 -6.37 13.95
N ASP A 79 4.74 -6.11 12.80
CA ASP A 79 3.60 -6.85 12.29
C ASP A 79 3.95 -8.34 12.11
N GLY A 80 3.37 -9.19 12.96
CA GLY A 80 3.60 -10.64 12.98
C GLY A 80 2.68 -11.44 12.06
N THR A 81 1.70 -10.80 11.42
CA THR A 81 0.75 -11.46 10.53
C THR A 81 1.10 -11.22 9.07
N LEU A 82 1.36 -9.96 8.70
CA LEU A 82 1.83 -9.55 7.38
C LEU A 82 3.17 -8.85 7.55
N SER A 83 4.24 -9.53 7.15
CA SER A 83 5.61 -9.11 7.37
C SER A 83 5.82 -7.62 7.04
N PRO A 84 6.55 -6.86 7.86
CA PRO A 84 6.77 -5.44 7.63
C PRO A 84 7.45 -5.12 6.28
N LYS A 85 8.12 -6.10 5.66
CA LYS A 85 8.66 -5.98 4.29
C LYS A 85 7.59 -5.64 3.24
N ASN A 86 6.32 -6.00 3.50
CA ASN A 86 5.23 -5.68 2.58
C ASN A 86 4.98 -4.17 2.44
N TYR A 87 5.39 -3.34 3.41
CA TYR A 87 5.35 -1.88 3.27
C TYR A 87 6.17 -1.39 2.08
N ASP A 88 7.41 -1.89 1.95
CA ASP A 88 8.30 -1.51 0.85
C ASP A 88 7.77 -2.02 -0.50
N GLU A 89 7.10 -3.18 -0.53
CA GLU A 89 6.48 -3.70 -1.75
C GLU A 89 5.24 -2.88 -2.16
N ILE A 90 4.43 -2.40 -1.20
CA ILE A 90 3.32 -1.48 -1.47
C ILE A 90 3.85 -0.14 -1.99
N LEU A 91 4.91 0.38 -1.37
CA LEU A 91 5.60 1.59 -1.80
C LEU A 91 6.06 1.45 -3.26
N LYS A 92 6.79 0.38 -3.58
CA LYS A 92 7.24 0.08 -4.96
C LYS A 92 6.07 -0.01 -5.93
N GLN A 93 4.99 -0.68 -5.55
CA GLN A 93 3.81 -0.84 -6.39
C GLN A 93 3.21 0.50 -6.79
N TRP A 94 2.85 1.32 -5.81
CA TRP A 94 2.08 2.53 -6.09
C TRP A 94 2.94 3.67 -6.63
N THR A 95 4.20 3.78 -6.22
CA THR A 95 5.12 4.75 -6.82
C THR A 95 5.35 4.47 -8.30
N ASN A 96 5.50 3.20 -8.72
CA ASN A 96 5.56 2.85 -10.15
C ASN A 96 4.26 3.14 -10.88
N VAL A 97 3.10 2.82 -10.28
CA VAL A 97 1.79 3.10 -10.88
C VAL A 97 1.59 4.59 -11.15
N PHE A 98 2.05 5.46 -10.24
CA PHE A 98 1.96 6.91 -10.39
C PHE A 98 3.14 7.55 -11.13
N GLY A 99 4.17 6.78 -11.50
CA GLY A 99 5.36 7.31 -12.15
C GLY A 99 6.18 8.26 -11.28
N VAL A 100 6.17 8.08 -9.95
CA VAL A 100 6.93 8.89 -8.99
C VAL A 100 8.11 8.11 -8.40
N SER A 101 9.04 8.82 -7.77
CA SER A 101 10.20 8.21 -7.12
C SER A 101 9.80 7.37 -5.90
N THR A 102 10.52 6.27 -5.64
CA THR A 102 10.45 5.55 -4.35
C THR A 102 11.20 6.27 -3.23
N THR A 103 11.87 7.39 -3.53
CA THR A 103 12.46 8.28 -2.52
C THR A 103 11.46 9.37 -2.20
N ALA A 104 11.16 9.52 -0.91
CA ALA A 104 10.21 10.52 -0.44
C ALA A 104 10.73 11.95 -0.72
N THR A 105 9.84 12.83 -1.13
CA THR A 105 10.09 14.28 -1.26
C THR A 105 10.18 14.95 0.11
N SER A 106 9.49 14.38 1.10
CA SER A 106 9.55 14.78 2.50
C SER A 106 9.40 13.56 3.40
N SER A 107 10.16 13.50 4.50
CA SER A 107 10.01 12.46 5.52
C SER A 107 9.99 13.13 6.88
N LYS A 108 8.90 12.92 7.63
CA LYS A 108 8.67 13.54 8.94
C LYS A 108 8.59 12.45 10.00
N LYS A 109 9.45 12.55 11.01
CA LYS A 109 9.46 11.66 12.18
C LYS A 109 8.51 12.18 13.25
N ASP A 110 8.06 11.27 14.12
CA ASP A 110 7.16 11.55 15.25
C ASP A 110 5.96 12.41 14.85
N THR A 111 5.43 12.14 13.65
CA THR A 111 4.30 12.85 13.06
C THR A 111 3.07 11.96 13.12
N LEU A 112 1.90 12.55 13.38
CA LEU A 112 0.64 11.88 13.74
C LEU A 112 0.68 11.23 15.13
N GLU A 113 1.77 10.55 15.46
CA GLU A 113 2.02 9.95 16.77
C GLU A 113 3.53 9.75 17.00
N LYS A 114 3.94 9.59 18.26
CA LYS A 114 5.33 9.23 18.60
C LYS A 114 5.69 7.89 17.95
N ASN A 115 6.91 7.76 17.43
CA ASN A 115 7.45 6.60 16.72
C ASN A 115 6.83 6.32 15.33
N TYR A 116 6.00 7.22 14.80
CA TYR A 116 5.49 7.14 13.44
C TYR A 116 6.33 8.01 12.51
N ARG A 117 6.64 7.49 11.32
CA ARG A 117 7.27 8.24 10.23
C ARG A 117 6.27 8.38 9.09
N THR A 118 6.04 9.60 8.63
CA THR A 118 5.22 9.90 7.45
C THR A 118 6.13 10.31 6.30
N ASP A 119 6.07 9.57 5.20
CA ASP A 119 6.83 9.76 3.97
C ASP A 119 5.90 10.22 2.84
N ASP A 120 6.17 11.40 2.28
CA ASP A 120 5.44 11.98 1.15
C ASP A 120 6.15 11.63 -0.17
N PHE A 121 5.45 11.02 -1.12
CA PHE A 121 5.97 10.67 -2.45
C PHE A 121 5.34 11.51 -3.57
N GLY A 122 4.71 12.63 -3.20
CA GLY A 122 3.92 13.48 -4.06
C GLY A 122 2.41 13.30 -3.83
N PRO A 123 1.57 13.99 -4.62
CA PRO A 123 0.16 14.13 -4.30
C PRO A 123 -0.62 12.82 -4.28
N SER A 124 -0.12 11.75 -4.90
CA SER A 124 -0.85 10.49 -5.07
C SER A 124 -0.42 9.36 -4.14
N ALA A 125 0.66 9.51 -3.36
CA ALA A 125 1.17 8.44 -2.52
C ALA A 125 1.78 8.96 -1.21
N GLU A 126 1.33 8.41 -0.08
CA GLU A 126 1.86 8.66 1.26
C GLU A 126 2.08 7.33 2.00
N GLY A 127 3.28 7.16 2.56
CA GLY A 127 3.63 5.99 3.35
C GLY A 127 3.76 6.35 4.83
N ILE A 128 3.17 5.55 5.71
CA ILE A 128 3.22 5.77 7.15
C ILE A 128 3.74 4.52 7.86
N TRP A 129 4.92 4.65 8.46
CA TRP A 129 5.62 3.56 9.11
C TRP A 129 5.54 3.71 10.64
N ALA A 130 4.89 2.74 11.29
CA ALA A 130 4.60 2.77 12.72
C ALA A 130 5.59 1.87 13.49
N VAL A 131 6.63 2.46 14.08
CA VAL A 131 7.66 1.69 14.81
C VAL A 131 7.09 1.14 16.11
N GLY A 132 7.27 -0.17 16.32
CA GLY A 132 6.81 -0.89 17.52
C GLY A 132 5.34 -1.34 17.46
N VAL A 133 4.65 -1.11 16.35
CA VAL A 133 3.24 -1.49 16.16
C VAL A 133 3.13 -2.83 15.41
N GLY A 134 2.22 -3.69 15.88
CA GLY A 134 1.96 -5.03 15.33
C GLY A 134 0.84 -5.07 14.30
N HIS A 135 0.14 -6.22 14.20
CA HIS A 135 -1.01 -6.36 13.31
C HIS A 135 -2.33 -6.05 14.04
N SER A 136 -3.11 -5.03 13.65
CA SER A 136 -2.84 -4.01 12.62
C SER A 136 -2.44 -2.68 13.25
N VAL A 137 -1.90 -1.76 12.45
CA VAL A 137 -1.79 -0.36 12.86
C VAL A 137 -3.18 0.16 13.22
N PRO A 138 -3.39 0.74 14.42
CA PRO A 138 -4.67 1.32 14.80
C PRO A 138 -5.13 2.36 13.79
N SER A 139 -6.45 2.49 13.60
CA SER A 139 -6.99 3.45 12.64
C SER A 139 -6.83 4.89 13.14
N HIS A 140 -6.33 5.77 12.28
CA HIS A 140 -6.23 7.22 12.51
C HIS A 140 -7.31 7.92 11.68
N LEU A 141 -8.56 7.88 12.18
CA LEU A 141 -9.74 8.33 11.43
C LEU A 141 -9.58 9.74 10.86
N ARG A 142 -9.20 10.73 11.68
CA ARG A 142 -9.02 12.12 11.22
C ARG A 142 -7.96 12.28 10.12
N VAL A 143 -6.91 11.45 10.17
CA VAL A 143 -5.86 11.47 9.15
C VAL A 143 -6.37 10.86 7.85
N SER A 144 -7.14 9.77 7.95
CA SER A 144 -7.80 9.17 6.79
C SER A 144 -8.84 10.10 6.18
N GLU A 145 -9.68 10.75 6.99
CA GLU A 145 -10.67 11.75 6.54
C GLU A 145 -9.99 12.89 5.79
N ALA A 146 -8.92 13.47 6.36
CA ALA A 146 -8.13 14.49 5.69
C ALA A 146 -7.51 13.98 4.38
N TRP A 147 -7.01 12.74 4.35
CA TRP A 147 -6.53 12.11 3.10
C TRP A 147 -7.64 11.94 2.07
N PHE A 148 -8.86 11.64 2.50
CA PHE A 148 -10.03 11.54 1.63
C PHE A 148 -10.55 12.92 1.16
N GLY A 149 -10.14 14.00 1.81
CA GLY A 149 -10.62 15.36 1.56
C GLY A 149 -11.95 15.66 2.23
N LEU A 150 -12.22 15.03 3.38
CA LEU A 150 -13.42 15.19 4.20
C LEU A 150 -13.16 16.08 5.43
#